data_AF-A0A9N7V2Q4-F1
#
_entry.id   AF-A0A9N7V2Q4-F1
#
_cell.length_a   1.000
_cell.length_b   1.000
_cell.length_c   1.000
_cell.angle_alpha   90.00
_cell.angle_beta   90.00
_cell.angle_gamma   90.00
#
_symmetry.space_group_name_H-M   'P 1'
#
loop_
_entity.id
_entity.type
_entity.pdbx_description
1 polymer ?
#
loop_
_entity_poly.entity_id
_entity_poly.type
_entity_poly.pdbx_seq_one_letter_code
_entity_poly.pdbx_strand_id
1 'polypeptide(L)'
;MNIESLRCGRRVCYLGWGSLAVLGLIDASECNPTFGADSEDIRGFVSGGFQQLHNNEGPLTSLGRQFCISHEDFQRLVLPHLNDVGDVEKVARAVRGRTSNLHAVYHHTDGDTAAAGQQDDINKLCLSTLKIPWPSSASESLVHMQWELSTKLVLNAVSTGAHILKGKIYQNHMIDVQVTNSKLYRRATRLLQKLSGRPESRCEEFLLRAIYRADELTCDITSSDITARTNAARDRTTVVPLALVCLLTGCSVSEAESHLEQQPIIREAVEACLS
;
A
#
# COMPACT_ATOMS: atom_id res chain seq x y z
N MET A 1 -9.98 8.27 6.11
CA MET A 1 -8.50 8.40 6.13
C MET A 1 -8.13 9.83 5.76
N ASN A 2 -7.44 10.55 6.63
CA ASN A 2 -7.00 11.93 6.35
C ASN A 2 -5.79 11.91 5.41
N ILE A 3 -5.94 12.51 4.21
CA ILE A 3 -4.95 12.60 3.12
C ILE A 3 -3.63 13.22 3.61
N GLU A 4 -3.72 14.12 4.58
CA GLU A 4 -2.57 14.75 5.22
C GLU A 4 -1.62 13.75 5.86
N SER A 5 -2.09 12.56 6.23
CA SER A 5 -1.23 11.54 6.83
C SER A 5 -0.18 11.06 5.84
N LEU A 6 -0.57 10.52 4.68
CA LEU A 6 0.39 10.03 3.69
C LEU A 6 1.16 11.15 2.98
N ARG A 7 0.59 12.36 2.87
CA ARG A 7 1.30 13.53 2.31
C ARG A 7 2.37 14.07 3.25
N CYS A 8 2.20 13.97 4.57
CA CYS A 8 3.19 14.43 5.55
C CYS A 8 4.18 13.34 5.96
N GLY A 9 4.33 12.26 5.18
CA GLY A 9 5.19 11.13 5.55
C GLY A 9 4.73 10.37 6.80
N ARG A 10 3.45 10.47 7.17
CA ARG A 10 2.87 9.73 8.29
C ARG A 10 2.34 8.38 7.80
N ARG A 11 2.40 7.41 8.71
CA ARG A 11 2.08 6.00 8.46
C ARG A 11 0.60 5.73 8.71
N VAL A 12 0.03 4.78 7.96
CA VAL A 12 -1.31 4.23 8.18
C VAL A 12 -1.17 2.84 8.77
N CYS A 13 -1.91 2.57 9.85
CA CYS A 13 -1.92 1.24 10.47
C CYS A 13 -3.36 0.70 10.48
N TYR A 14 -3.55 -0.47 9.90
CA TYR A 14 -4.77 -1.24 10.02
C TYR A 14 -4.63 -2.18 11.21
N LEU A 15 -5.55 -2.09 12.15
CA LEU A 15 -5.67 -3.02 13.28
C LEU A 15 -6.95 -3.81 13.08
N GLY A 16 -6.85 -5.14 13.07
CA GLY A 16 -8.00 -5.98 12.76
C GLY A 16 -8.05 -7.25 13.60
N TRP A 17 -9.24 -7.86 13.60
CA TRP A 17 -9.53 -9.11 14.29
C TRP A 17 -10.02 -10.16 13.29
N GLY A 18 -9.71 -11.43 13.56
CA GLY A 18 -10.11 -12.55 12.72
C GLY A 18 -9.62 -12.44 11.28
N SER A 19 -10.42 -12.92 10.32
CA SER A 19 -10.08 -12.87 8.90
C SER A 19 -10.07 -11.45 8.31
N LEU A 20 -10.82 -10.51 8.89
CA LEU A 20 -10.83 -9.11 8.45
C LEU A 20 -9.46 -8.45 8.65
N ALA A 21 -8.72 -8.87 9.69
CA ALA A 21 -7.35 -8.44 9.91
C ALA A 21 -6.42 -8.86 8.77
N VAL A 22 -6.62 -10.08 8.25
CA VAL A 22 -5.85 -10.63 7.13
C VAL A 22 -6.09 -9.80 5.87
N LEU A 23 -7.31 -9.33 5.64
CA LEU A 23 -7.60 -8.41 4.52
C LEU A 23 -6.83 -7.09 4.64
N GLY A 24 -6.68 -6.56 5.86
CA GLY A 24 -5.81 -5.41 6.14
C GLY A 24 -4.36 -5.69 5.75
N LEU A 25 -3.84 -6.87 6.10
CA LEU A 25 -2.48 -7.29 5.71
C LEU A 25 -2.33 -7.40 4.18
N ILE A 26 -3.32 -7.99 3.49
CA ILE A 26 -3.32 -8.14 2.03
C ILE A 26 -3.30 -6.76 1.35
N ASP A 27 -4.22 -5.85 1.72
CA ASP A 27 -4.27 -4.50 1.13
C ASP A 27 -2.96 -3.73 1.35
N ALA A 28 -2.41 -3.76 2.57
CA ALA A 28 -1.14 -3.13 2.88
C ALA A 28 0.01 -3.70 2.02
N SER A 29 0.08 -5.02 1.85
CA SER A 29 1.15 -5.68 1.09
C SER A 29 1.14 -5.33 -0.41
N GLU A 30 -0.03 -5.03 -0.97
CA GLU A 30 -0.18 -4.66 -2.39
C GLU A 30 0.18 -3.19 -2.66
N CYS A 31 0.26 -2.35 -1.63
CA CYS A 31 0.58 -0.93 -1.82
C CYS A 31 2.01 -0.69 -2.32
N ASN A 32 2.98 -1.49 -1.87
CA ASN A 32 4.36 -1.40 -2.31
C ASN A 32 4.51 -1.70 -3.82
N PRO A 33 4.11 -2.89 -4.34
CA PRO A 33 4.29 -3.20 -5.74
C PRO A 33 3.43 -2.31 -6.67
N THR A 34 2.28 -1.85 -6.20
CA THR A 34 1.29 -1.12 -7.00
C THR A 34 1.60 0.38 -7.10
N PHE A 35 2.02 1.00 -5.99
CA PHE A 35 2.16 2.46 -5.88
C PHE A 35 3.57 2.91 -5.52
N GLY A 36 4.54 1.99 -5.45
CA GLY A 36 5.90 2.31 -5.05
C GLY A 36 5.98 2.80 -3.61
N ALA A 37 5.03 2.39 -2.76
CA ALA A 37 4.96 2.77 -1.36
C ALA A 37 6.04 2.04 -0.54
N ASP A 38 6.55 2.72 0.49
CA ASP A 38 7.43 2.07 1.47
C ASP A 38 6.65 1.02 2.29
N SER A 39 7.31 -0.03 2.75
CA SER A 39 6.65 -1.09 3.54
C SER A 39 6.13 -0.58 4.89
N GLU A 40 6.58 0.58 5.37
CA GLU A 40 6.08 1.23 6.58
C GLU A 40 5.01 2.30 6.30
N ASP A 41 4.75 2.69 5.03
CA ASP A 41 3.71 3.68 4.68
C ASP A 41 2.32 3.21 5.10
N ILE A 42 1.99 1.94 4.82
CA ILE A 42 0.74 1.28 5.22
C ILE A 42 1.07 -0.10 5.80
N ARG A 43 0.62 -0.36 7.03
CA ARG A 43 0.89 -1.61 7.75
C ARG A 43 -0.38 -2.25 8.28
N GLY A 44 -0.52 -3.56 8.07
CA GLY A 44 -1.56 -4.37 8.69
C GLY A 44 -1.06 -5.08 9.95
N PHE A 45 -1.88 -5.08 10.99
CA PHE A 45 -1.66 -5.78 12.24
C PHE A 45 -2.85 -6.67 12.56
N VAL A 46 -2.55 -7.89 13.01
CA VAL A 46 -3.48 -8.99 13.18
C VAL A 46 -3.48 -9.43 14.64
N SER A 47 -4.67 -9.47 15.24
CA SER A 47 -4.86 -10.09 16.56
C SER A 47 -4.38 -11.55 16.53
N GLY A 48 -3.43 -11.92 17.40
CA GLY A 48 -2.82 -13.26 17.41
C GLY A 48 -1.66 -13.48 16.42
N GLY A 49 -1.32 -12.47 15.60
CA GLY A 49 -0.16 -12.52 14.69
C GLY A 49 -0.21 -13.67 13.66
N PHE A 50 0.94 -14.31 13.41
CA PHE A 50 1.06 -15.40 12.42
C PHE A 50 0.18 -16.62 12.71
N GLN A 51 -0.20 -16.85 13.97
CA GLN A 51 -1.09 -17.97 14.32
C GLN A 51 -2.44 -17.86 13.60
N GLN A 52 -2.93 -16.63 13.38
CA GLN A 52 -4.18 -16.35 12.67
C GLN A 52 -4.06 -16.61 11.15
N LEU A 53 -2.84 -16.64 10.60
CA LEU A 53 -2.59 -16.88 9.18
C LEU A 53 -2.52 -18.37 8.85
N HIS A 54 -2.46 -19.25 9.85
CA HIS A 54 -2.34 -20.71 9.69
C HIS A 54 -1.20 -21.12 8.73
N ASN A 55 -0.08 -20.38 8.74
CA ASN A 55 1.07 -20.70 7.89
C ASN A 55 1.91 -21.85 8.45
N ASN A 56 2.49 -22.66 7.57
CA ASN A 56 3.27 -23.85 7.97
C ASN A 56 4.64 -23.52 8.59
N GLU A 57 5.14 -22.30 8.36
CA GLU A 57 6.48 -21.86 8.78
C GLU A 57 6.50 -21.27 10.20
N GLY A 58 5.34 -21.10 10.83
CA GLY A 58 5.22 -20.46 12.14
C GLY A 58 5.54 -18.95 12.11
N PRO A 59 5.92 -18.36 13.26
CA PRO A 59 6.20 -16.92 13.32
C PRO A 59 7.41 -16.51 12.47
N LEU A 60 7.23 -15.55 11.57
CA LEU A 60 8.29 -15.01 10.70
C LEU A 60 8.85 -13.67 11.19
N THR A 61 8.58 -13.30 12.45
CA THR A 61 8.95 -11.98 13.02
C THR A 61 10.45 -11.70 13.02
N SER A 62 11.29 -12.73 12.97
CA SER A 62 12.77 -12.61 12.90
C SER A 62 13.29 -12.16 11.54
N LEU A 63 12.51 -12.26 10.47
CA LEU A 63 12.93 -11.86 9.12
C LEU A 63 13.04 -10.34 8.93
N GLY A 64 12.49 -9.56 9.86
CA GLY A 64 12.63 -8.10 9.87
C GLY A 64 11.41 -7.38 10.41
N ARG A 65 11.53 -6.06 10.57
CA ARG A 65 10.48 -5.20 11.14
C ARG A 65 9.14 -5.30 10.42
N GLN A 66 9.16 -5.46 9.09
CA GLN A 66 7.95 -5.60 8.26
C GLN A 66 7.15 -6.89 8.56
N PHE A 67 7.80 -7.90 9.14
CA PHE A 67 7.15 -9.15 9.56
C PHE A 67 6.60 -9.10 10.98
N CYS A 68 6.82 -8.02 11.73
CA CYS A 68 6.20 -7.81 13.04
C CYS A 68 4.74 -7.36 12.88
N ILE A 69 3.81 -8.32 12.78
CA ILE A 69 2.40 -8.09 12.38
C ILE A 69 1.38 -8.29 13.51
N SER A 70 1.79 -8.61 14.74
CA SER A 70 0.82 -8.84 15.83
C SER A 70 0.32 -7.53 16.46
N HIS A 71 -0.74 -7.58 17.26
CA HIS A 71 -1.17 -6.41 18.05
C HIS A 71 -0.14 -6.03 19.13
N GLU A 72 0.57 -7.00 19.69
CA GLU A 72 1.69 -6.77 20.62
C GLU A 72 2.87 -6.09 19.90
N ASP A 73 3.13 -6.47 18.64
CA ASP A 73 4.10 -5.78 17.80
C ASP A 73 3.67 -4.34 17.52
N PHE A 74 2.39 -4.10 17.23
CA PHE A 74 1.86 -2.75 17.08
C PHE A 74 2.09 -1.92 18.35
N GLN A 75 1.81 -2.48 19.52
CA GLN A 75 2.11 -1.78 20.77
C GLN A 75 3.60 -1.47 20.89
N ARG A 76 4.46 -2.46 20.73
CA ARG A 76 5.91 -2.26 20.86
C ARG A 76 6.47 -1.24 19.88
N LEU A 77 5.98 -1.23 18.64
CA LEU A 77 6.51 -0.41 17.55
C LEU A 77 5.85 0.96 17.41
N VAL A 78 4.58 1.09 17.83
CA VAL A 78 3.74 2.28 17.61
C VAL A 78 3.25 2.89 18.93
N LEU A 79 2.94 2.07 19.95
CA LEU A 79 2.43 2.50 21.27
C LEU A 79 3.22 1.91 22.47
N PRO A 80 4.52 2.22 22.66
CA PRO A 80 5.44 1.45 23.52
C PRO A 80 5.17 1.50 25.04
N HIS A 81 4.00 1.96 25.49
CA HIS A 81 3.61 2.07 26.91
C HIS A 81 2.23 1.47 27.22
N LEU A 82 1.68 0.64 26.33
CA LEU A 82 0.42 -0.06 26.59
C LEU A 82 0.68 -1.51 27.03
N ASN A 83 0.07 -1.92 28.14
CA ASN A 83 0.33 -3.23 28.76
C ASN A 83 -0.71 -4.32 28.40
N ASP A 84 -1.80 -4.00 27.69
CA ASP A 84 -2.86 -4.96 27.33
C ASP A 84 -3.67 -4.52 26.08
N VAL A 85 -3.77 -5.39 25.06
CA VAL A 85 -4.37 -5.15 23.72
C VAL A 85 -5.58 -6.05 23.43
N GLY A 86 -5.97 -6.92 24.37
CA GLY A 86 -7.00 -7.94 24.09
C GLY A 86 -8.37 -7.36 23.73
N ASP A 87 -8.65 -6.12 24.13
CA ASP A 87 -9.93 -5.44 23.96
C ASP A 87 -9.83 -4.28 22.97
N VAL A 88 -10.67 -4.31 21.92
CA VAL A 88 -10.81 -3.27 20.88
C VAL A 88 -10.92 -1.87 21.49
N GLU A 89 -11.67 -1.73 22.58
CA GLU A 89 -11.90 -0.44 23.22
C GLU A 89 -10.65 0.08 23.94
N LYS A 90 -9.89 -0.81 24.59
CA LYS A 90 -8.59 -0.45 25.21
C LYS A 90 -7.60 0.02 24.15
N VAL A 91 -7.54 -0.68 23.01
CA VAL A 91 -6.71 -0.28 21.86
C VAL A 91 -7.16 1.06 21.31
N ALA A 92 -8.45 1.27 21.11
CA ALA A 92 -9.01 2.52 20.63
C ALA A 92 -8.64 3.70 21.55
N ARG A 93 -8.79 3.54 22.87
CA ARG A 93 -8.38 4.56 23.86
C ARG A 93 -6.88 4.85 23.80
N ALA A 94 -6.06 3.81 23.72
CA ALA A 94 -4.61 3.94 23.63
C ALA A 94 -4.17 4.70 22.39
N VAL A 95 -4.72 4.34 21.22
CA VAL A 95 -4.46 5.04 19.96
C VAL A 95 -4.96 6.47 20.03
N ARG A 96 -6.15 6.70 20.60
CA ARG A 96 -6.72 8.05 20.76
C ARG A 96 -5.86 8.97 21.63
N GLY A 97 -5.15 8.42 22.62
CA GLY A 97 -4.16 9.17 23.40
C GLY A 97 -2.93 9.63 22.61
N ARG A 98 -2.67 9.05 21.43
CA ARG A 98 -1.52 9.39 20.57
C ARG A 98 -1.90 10.15 19.31
N THR A 99 -3.09 9.89 18.76
CA THR A 99 -3.55 10.52 17.52
C THR A 99 -5.04 10.79 17.56
N SER A 100 -5.44 11.93 17.00
CA SER A 100 -6.84 12.25 16.77
C SER A 100 -7.42 11.58 15.51
N ASN A 101 -6.57 11.02 14.64
CA ASN A 101 -6.94 10.41 13.36
C ASN A 101 -7.26 8.91 13.50
N LEU A 102 -8.11 8.56 14.45
CA LEU A 102 -8.60 7.19 14.63
C LEU A 102 -9.91 7.00 13.84
N HIS A 103 -9.99 5.94 13.04
CA HIS A 103 -11.19 5.59 12.29
C HIS A 103 -11.59 4.15 12.59
N ALA A 104 -12.89 3.85 12.61
CA ALA A 104 -13.39 2.50 12.80
C ALA A 104 -14.23 2.05 11.61
N VAL A 105 -14.15 0.76 11.30
CA VAL A 105 -15.05 0.06 10.38
C VAL A 105 -15.55 -1.16 11.13
N TYR A 106 -16.86 -1.40 11.11
CA TYR A 106 -17.42 -2.59 11.70
C TYR A 106 -18.65 -3.07 10.94
N HIS A 107 -18.85 -4.38 11.00
CA HIS A 107 -20.02 -5.05 10.48
C HIS A 107 -20.93 -5.42 11.64
N HIS A 108 -22.24 -5.30 11.44
CA HIS A 108 -23.22 -5.74 12.43
C HIS A 108 -24.40 -6.41 11.74
N THR A 109 -25.02 -7.36 12.44
CA THR A 109 -26.27 -8.00 12.03
C THR A 109 -27.43 -7.39 12.79
N ASP A 110 -28.60 -7.31 12.15
CA ASP A 110 -29.81 -6.81 12.81
C ASP A 110 -30.19 -7.69 14.02
N GLY A 111 -30.35 -7.07 15.18
CA GLY A 111 -30.71 -7.74 16.44
C GLY A 111 -29.54 -7.98 17.41
N ASP A 112 -28.31 -7.68 17.02
CA ASP A 112 -27.14 -7.81 17.90
C ASP A 112 -27.03 -6.63 18.88
N THR A 113 -27.72 -6.75 20.02
CA THR A 113 -27.81 -5.70 21.06
C THR A 113 -26.64 -5.73 22.05
N ALA A 114 -25.90 -6.84 22.14
CA ALA A 114 -24.80 -7.01 23.08
C ALA A 114 -23.57 -6.15 22.71
N ALA A 115 -23.32 -5.93 21.42
CA ALA A 115 -22.20 -5.13 20.94
C ALA A 115 -22.48 -3.60 20.94
N ALA A 116 -23.75 -3.18 21.07
CA ALA A 116 -24.15 -1.78 20.87
C ALA A 116 -23.50 -0.81 21.88
N GLY A 117 -23.39 -1.20 23.15
CA GLY A 117 -22.83 -0.35 24.22
C GLY A 117 -21.33 -0.08 24.05
N GLN A 118 -20.53 -1.14 23.86
CA GLN A 118 -19.08 -1.01 23.62
C GLN A 118 -18.79 -0.22 22.34
N GLN A 119 -19.68 -0.35 21.35
CA GLN A 119 -19.54 0.31 20.08
C GLN A 119 -19.81 1.81 20.13
N ASP A 120 -20.75 2.26 20.96
CA ASP A 120 -20.98 3.69 21.19
C ASP A 120 -19.79 4.37 21.86
N ASP A 121 -19.09 3.68 22.74
CA ASP A 121 -17.87 4.22 23.35
C ASP A 121 -16.70 4.28 22.38
N ILE A 122 -16.52 3.27 21.51
CA ILE A 122 -15.55 3.33 20.41
C ILE A 122 -15.88 4.47 19.45
N ASN A 123 -17.17 4.67 19.11
CA ASN A 123 -17.61 5.73 18.21
C ASN A 123 -17.24 7.13 18.74
N LYS A 124 -17.27 7.35 20.06
CA LYS A 124 -16.84 8.62 20.67
C LYS A 124 -15.34 8.86 20.58
N LEU A 125 -14.53 7.81 20.47
CA LEU A 125 -13.07 7.90 20.35
C LEU A 125 -12.63 8.13 18.89
N CYS A 126 -13.40 7.61 17.93
CA CYS A 126 -13.10 7.70 16.51
C CYS A 126 -13.48 9.07 15.92
N LEU A 127 -12.63 9.58 15.03
CA LEU A 127 -12.93 10.73 14.19
C LEU A 127 -14.06 10.44 13.19
N SER A 128 -14.11 9.21 12.69
CA SER A 128 -15.22 8.73 11.87
C SER A 128 -15.39 7.22 12.02
N THR A 129 -16.64 6.76 11.94
CA THR A 129 -16.96 5.34 11.95
C THR A 129 -17.84 4.96 10.77
N LEU A 130 -17.47 3.87 10.08
CA LEU A 130 -18.28 3.26 9.03
C LEU A 130 -18.98 2.01 9.59
N LYS A 131 -20.30 2.08 9.68
CA LYS A 131 -21.17 1.00 10.15
C LYS A 131 -21.79 0.32 8.93
N ILE A 132 -21.62 -1.00 8.80
CA ILE A 132 -22.13 -1.75 7.65
C ILE A 132 -23.15 -2.77 8.16
N PRO A 133 -24.47 -2.52 7.93
CA PRO A 133 -25.53 -3.40 8.39
C PRO A 133 -25.68 -4.63 7.49
N TRP A 134 -26.01 -5.77 8.08
CA TRP A 134 -26.30 -7.02 7.39
C TRP A 134 -27.60 -7.66 7.89
N PRO A 135 -28.41 -8.25 6.99
CA PRO A 135 -29.65 -8.90 7.39
C PRO A 135 -29.38 -10.17 8.22
N SER A 136 -30.17 -10.37 9.27
CA SER A 136 -30.05 -11.53 10.17
C SER A 136 -30.55 -12.85 9.57
N SER A 137 -31.20 -12.81 8.40
CA SER A 137 -31.80 -13.98 7.75
C SER A 137 -30.83 -14.83 6.93
N ALA A 138 -29.55 -14.44 6.83
CA ALA A 138 -28.54 -15.15 6.05
C ALA A 138 -27.74 -16.15 6.91
N SER A 139 -27.24 -17.22 6.27
CA SER A 139 -26.31 -18.16 6.91
C SER A 139 -25.09 -17.41 7.46
N GLU A 140 -24.64 -17.78 8.66
CA GLU A 140 -23.47 -17.18 9.32
C GLU A 140 -22.22 -17.19 8.40
N SER A 141 -22.00 -18.29 7.67
CA SER A 141 -20.90 -18.40 6.69
C SER A 141 -21.01 -17.41 5.53
N LEU A 142 -22.23 -17.16 5.03
CA LEU A 142 -22.45 -16.21 3.94
C LEU A 142 -22.24 -14.78 4.42
N VAL A 143 -22.76 -14.45 5.59
CA VAL A 143 -22.57 -13.15 6.24
C VAL A 143 -21.09 -12.87 6.45
N HIS A 144 -20.32 -13.86 6.93
CA HIS A 144 -18.87 -13.71 7.11
C HIS A 144 -18.12 -13.44 5.78
N MET A 145 -18.44 -14.17 4.70
CA MET A 145 -17.87 -13.88 3.37
C MET A 145 -18.24 -12.48 2.86
N GLN A 146 -19.45 -12.03 3.15
CA GLN A 146 -19.91 -10.67 2.80
C GLN A 146 -19.13 -9.60 3.58
N TRP A 147 -18.84 -9.84 4.86
CA TRP A 147 -18.01 -8.95 5.68
C TRP A 147 -16.60 -8.84 5.10
N GLU A 148 -16.01 -9.96 4.72
CA GLU A 148 -14.69 -10.01 4.10
C GLU A 148 -14.66 -9.22 2.78
N LEU A 149 -15.60 -9.48 1.87
CA LEU A 149 -15.67 -8.75 0.61
C LEU A 149 -15.88 -7.25 0.83
N SER A 150 -16.76 -6.88 1.75
CA SER A 150 -17.06 -5.49 2.08
C SER A 150 -15.84 -4.77 2.68
N THR A 151 -15.15 -5.40 3.64
CA THR A 151 -13.89 -4.89 4.20
C THR A 151 -12.83 -4.72 3.12
N LYS A 152 -12.67 -5.69 2.22
CA LYS A 152 -11.74 -5.59 1.09
C LYS A 152 -12.03 -4.39 0.20
N LEU A 153 -13.30 -4.17 -0.15
CA LEU A 153 -13.71 -3.02 -0.96
C LEU A 153 -13.42 -1.69 -0.26
N VAL A 154 -13.71 -1.59 1.04
CA VAL A 154 -13.40 -0.39 1.84
C VAL A 154 -11.90 -0.13 1.86
N LEU A 155 -11.08 -1.14 2.18
CA LEU A 155 -9.63 -1.01 2.23
C LEU A 155 -9.05 -0.63 0.86
N ASN A 156 -9.41 -1.33 -0.21
CA ASN A 156 -8.92 -1.04 -1.55
C ASN A 156 -9.34 0.36 -2.03
N ALA A 157 -10.55 0.81 -1.71
CA ALA A 157 -10.98 2.17 -2.03
C ALA A 157 -10.16 3.22 -1.27
N VAL A 158 -9.92 2.99 0.02
CA VAL A 158 -9.14 3.90 0.86
C VAL A 158 -7.67 3.95 0.43
N SER A 159 -7.01 2.81 0.27
CA SER A 159 -5.60 2.72 -0.10
C SER A 159 -5.37 3.26 -1.52
N THR A 160 -6.19 2.86 -2.49
CA THR A 160 -6.08 3.35 -3.87
C THR A 160 -6.37 4.84 -3.96
N GLY A 161 -7.49 5.29 -3.36
CA GLY A 161 -7.88 6.70 -3.37
C GLY A 161 -6.80 7.59 -2.76
N ALA A 162 -6.16 7.15 -1.68
CA ALA A 162 -5.09 7.91 -1.06
C ALA A 162 -3.84 8.02 -1.94
N HIS A 163 -3.46 6.96 -2.65
CA HIS A 163 -2.35 7.00 -3.59
C HIS A 163 -2.65 7.81 -4.86
N ILE A 164 -3.92 7.86 -5.30
CA ILE A 164 -4.37 8.78 -6.36
C ILE A 164 -4.12 10.24 -5.92
N LEU A 165 -4.44 10.56 -4.67
CA LEU A 165 -4.27 11.89 -4.09
C LEU A 165 -2.81 12.24 -3.77
N LYS A 166 -1.94 11.23 -3.58
CA LYS A 166 -0.46 11.34 -3.53
C LYS A 166 0.17 11.50 -4.92
N GLY A 167 -0.61 11.41 -6.00
CA GLY A 167 -0.12 11.57 -7.38
C GLY A 167 0.64 10.37 -7.92
N LYS A 168 0.40 9.17 -7.40
CA LYS A 168 1.04 7.92 -7.87
C LYS A 168 0.32 7.31 -9.09
N ILE A 169 -0.75 7.95 -9.54
CA ILE A 169 -1.62 7.52 -10.64
C ILE A 169 -1.81 8.70 -11.58
N TYR A 170 -1.60 8.46 -12.88
CA TYR A 170 -1.95 9.38 -13.96
C TYR A 170 -3.09 8.78 -14.78
N GLN A 171 -4.18 9.52 -14.97
CA GLN A 171 -5.44 8.99 -15.53
C GLN A 171 -5.88 7.72 -14.78
N ASN A 172 -5.86 6.55 -15.44
CA ASN A 172 -6.13 5.23 -14.86
C ASN A 172 -4.89 4.32 -14.81
N HIS A 173 -3.69 4.92 -14.88
CA HIS A 173 -2.41 4.22 -14.92
C HIS A 173 -1.62 4.44 -13.63
N MET A 174 -1.26 3.33 -12.96
CA MET A 174 -0.33 3.32 -11.84
C MET A 174 1.08 3.59 -12.37
N ILE A 175 1.50 4.85 -12.31
CA ILE A 175 2.76 5.32 -12.90
C ILE A 175 3.96 5.03 -12.03
N ASP A 176 3.78 4.75 -10.74
CA ASP A 176 4.86 4.42 -9.81
C ASP A 176 4.87 2.93 -9.42
N VAL A 177 4.65 2.06 -10.40
CA VAL A 177 4.68 0.61 -10.20
C VAL A 177 6.12 0.11 -9.98
N GLN A 178 6.30 -0.81 -9.04
CA GLN A 178 7.61 -1.43 -8.78
C GLN A 178 7.88 -2.58 -9.75
N VAL A 179 9.12 -2.68 -10.23
CA VAL A 179 9.52 -3.67 -11.26
C VAL A 179 10.13 -4.92 -10.61
N THR A 180 9.36 -5.60 -9.76
CA THR A 180 9.88 -6.71 -8.92
C THR A 180 9.83 -8.09 -9.58
N ASN A 181 9.14 -8.25 -10.70
CA ASN A 181 9.02 -9.51 -11.43
C ASN A 181 8.77 -9.29 -12.92
N SER A 182 8.84 -10.38 -13.71
CA SER A 182 8.70 -10.33 -15.17
C SER A 182 7.36 -9.78 -15.66
N LYS A 183 6.26 -10.01 -14.92
CA LYS A 183 4.94 -9.46 -15.23
C LYS A 183 4.94 -7.93 -15.06
N LEU A 184 5.51 -7.44 -13.96
CA LEU A 184 5.58 -6.00 -13.67
C LEU A 184 6.59 -5.28 -14.59
N TYR A 185 7.69 -5.94 -14.97
CA TYR A 185 8.61 -5.43 -16.00
C TYR A 185 7.88 -5.21 -17.33
N ARG A 186 7.18 -6.23 -17.84
CA ARG A 186 6.39 -6.10 -19.08
C ARG A 186 5.28 -5.05 -18.95
N ARG A 187 4.65 -4.94 -17.77
CA ARG A 187 3.65 -3.92 -17.49
C ARG A 187 4.24 -2.51 -17.55
N ALA A 188 5.42 -2.30 -16.97
CA ALA A 188 6.15 -1.04 -17.03
C ALA A 188 6.49 -0.67 -18.48
N THR A 189 7.06 -1.60 -19.27
CA THR A 189 7.34 -1.36 -20.70
C THR A 189 6.08 -0.96 -21.47
N ARG A 190 4.97 -1.69 -21.31
CA ARG A 190 3.69 -1.34 -21.97
C ARG A 190 3.15 0.01 -21.53
N LEU A 191 3.35 0.38 -20.28
CA LEU A 191 2.94 1.68 -19.77
C LEU A 191 3.74 2.80 -20.43
N LEU A 192 5.06 2.65 -20.54
CA LEU A 192 5.93 3.58 -21.27
C LEU A 192 5.51 3.71 -22.73
N GLN A 193 5.25 2.59 -23.42
CA GLN A 193 4.77 2.61 -24.81
C GLN A 193 3.45 3.37 -24.94
N LYS A 194 2.49 3.08 -24.04
CA LYS A 194 1.16 3.68 -24.10
C LYS A 194 1.21 5.19 -23.86
N LEU A 195 2.03 5.66 -22.92
CA LEU A 195 2.10 7.08 -22.56
C LEU A 195 3.00 7.88 -23.51
N SER A 196 4.07 7.28 -24.04
CA SER A 196 5.02 7.99 -24.91
C SER A 196 4.76 7.82 -26.41
N GLY A 197 3.98 6.81 -26.81
CA GLY A 197 3.78 6.44 -28.22
C GLY A 197 5.03 5.84 -28.90
N ARG A 198 6.09 5.53 -28.14
CA ARG A 198 7.36 5.01 -28.67
C ARG A 198 7.33 3.48 -28.82
N PRO A 199 8.16 2.89 -29.71
CA PRO A 199 8.24 1.45 -29.89
C PRO A 199 8.78 0.74 -28.63
N GLU A 200 8.48 -0.56 -28.52
CA GLU A 200 8.85 -1.39 -27.35
C GLU A 200 10.35 -1.34 -27.06
N SER A 201 11.19 -1.48 -28.09
CA SER A 201 12.65 -1.47 -27.96
C SER A 201 13.17 -0.18 -27.29
N ARG A 202 12.63 0.98 -27.69
CA ARG A 202 13.02 2.26 -27.10
C ARG A 202 12.50 2.39 -25.66
N CYS A 203 11.30 1.88 -25.37
CA CYS A 203 10.77 1.89 -24.02
C CYS A 203 11.57 0.97 -23.08
N GLU A 204 11.97 -0.21 -23.55
CA GLU A 204 12.83 -1.11 -22.77
C GLU A 204 14.20 -0.52 -22.51
N GLU A 205 14.81 0.14 -23.49
CA GLU A 205 16.09 0.84 -23.33
C GLU A 205 16.01 1.89 -22.19
N PHE A 206 14.99 2.76 -22.21
CA PHE A 206 14.83 3.77 -21.16
C PHE A 206 14.42 3.18 -19.81
N LEU A 207 13.66 2.08 -19.82
CA LEU A 207 13.37 1.35 -18.58
C LEU A 207 14.66 0.80 -17.96
N LEU A 208 15.57 0.25 -18.77
CA LEU A 208 16.88 -0.22 -18.29
C LEU A 208 17.74 0.94 -17.79
N ARG A 209 17.78 2.07 -18.50
CA ARG A 209 18.48 3.29 -18.03
C ARG A 209 18.00 3.71 -16.65
N ALA A 210 16.69 3.70 -16.40
CA ALA A 210 16.13 4.02 -15.10
C ALA A 210 16.42 2.96 -14.01
N ILE A 211 16.35 1.67 -14.35
CA ILE A 211 16.66 0.57 -13.41
C ILE A 211 18.11 0.63 -12.93
N TYR A 212 19.04 0.79 -13.87
CA TYR A 212 20.48 0.81 -13.59
C TYR A 212 21.02 2.21 -13.24
N ARG A 213 20.17 3.23 -13.33
CA ARG A 213 20.51 4.65 -13.16
C ARG A 213 21.74 5.06 -13.97
N ALA A 214 21.70 4.74 -15.27
CA ALA A 214 22.80 4.98 -16.19
C ALA A 214 22.27 5.51 -17.53
N ASP A 215 22.98 6.48 -18.11
CA ASP A 215 22.64 7.02 -19.43
C ASP A 215 23.10 6.12 -20.57
N GLU A 216 24.29 5.53 -20.43
CA GLU A 216 24.85 4.56 -21.37
C GLU A 216 24.71 3.14 -20.80
N LEU A 217 24.12 2.25 -21.59
CA LEU A 217 23.94 0.84 -21.21
C LEU A 217 25.08 0.00 -21.79
N THR A 218 25.72 -0.81 -20.95
CA THR A 218 26.73 -1.77 -21.40
C THR A 218 26.07 -2.95 -22.12
N CYS A 219 26.84 -3.65 -22.95
CA CYS A 219 26.38 -4.87 -23.61
C CYS A 219 25.84 -5.87 -22.59
N ASP A 220 26.53 -6.06 -21.46
CA ASP A 220 26.11 -6.97 -20.38
C ASP A 220 24.70 -6.65 -19.86
N ILE A 221 24.38 -5.37 -19.67
CA ILE A 221 23.05 -4.93 -19.23
C ILE A 221 22.01 -5.21 -20.32
N THR A 222 22.30 -4.86 -21.57
CA THR A 222 21.36 -5.05 -22.68
C THR A 222 21.07 -6.52 -22.98
N SER A 223 22.06 -7.41 -22.80
CA SER A 223 21.91 -8.86 -22.98
C SER A 223 21.44 -9.59 -21.72
N SER A 224 21.37 -8.91 -20.57
CA SER A 224 20.95 -9.52 -19.30
C SER A 224 19.54 -10.10 -19.42
N ASP A 225 19.30 -11.20 -18.71
CA ASP A 225 17.98 -11.82 -18.67
C ASP A 225 16.97 -11.01 -17.83
N ILE A 226 15.69 -11.33 -17.96
CA ILE A 226 14.63 -10.61 -17.22
C ILE A 226 14.83 -10.74 -15.70
N THR A 227 15.37 -11.88 -15.23
CA THR A 227 15.63 -12.12 -13.81
C THR A 227 16.61 -11.11 -13.25
N ALA A 228 17.77 -10.93 -13.90
CA ALA A 228 18.78 -9.96 -13.50
C ALA A 228 18.21 -8.53 -13.47
N ARG A 229 17.44 -8.15 -14.50
CA ARG A 229 16.80 -6.83 -14.59
C ARG A 229 15.84 -6.58 -13.43
N THR A 230 14.98 -7.55 -13.13
CA THR A 230 13.99 -7.42 -12.04
C THR A 230 14.64 -7.45 -10.64
N ASN A 231 15.76 -8.15 -10.47
CA ASN A 231 16.53 -8.12 -9.23
C ASN A 231 17.20 -6.74 -9.04
N ALA A 232 17.80 -6.18 -10.09
CA ALA A 232 18.38 -4.84 -10.05
C ALA A 232 17.33 -3.74 -9.76
N ALA A 233 16.09 -3.94 -10.19
CA ALA A 233 14.98 -3.02 -9.99
C ALA A 233 14.25 -3.17 -8.65
N ARG A 234 14.46 -4.27 -7.92
CA ARG A 234 13.61 -4.65 -6.77
C ARG A 234 13.51 -3.58 -5.68
N ASP A 235 14.62 -2.92 -5.39
CA ASP A 235 14.73 -1.91 -4.32
C ASP A 235 14.74 -0.48 -4.89
N ARG A 236 14.42 -0.32 -6.18
CA ARG A 236 14.43 0.98 -6.86
C ARG A 236 13.04 1.59 -6.85
N THR A 237 12.89 2.72 -6.19
CA THR A 237 11.68 3.55 -6.29
C THR A 237 11.68 4.37 -7.58
N THR A 238 10.49 4.78 -8.03
CA THR A 238 10.29 5.73 -9.14
C THR A 238 10.94 5.33 -10.46
N VAL A 239 11.13 4.04 -10.72
CA VAL A 239 11.72 3.53 -11.97
C VAL A 239 10.91 3.95 -13.19
N VAL A 240 9.58 3.76 -13.15
CA VAL A 240 8.72 4.04 -14.30
C VAL A 240 8.55 5.54 -14.56
N PRO A 241 8.30 6.40 -13.54
CA PRO A 241 8.28 7.85 -13.75
C PRO A 241 9.61 8.36 -14.30
N LEU A 242 10.73 7.87 -13.77
CA LEU A 242 12.07 8.26 -14.22
C LEU A 242 12.32 7.89 -15.69
N ALA A 243 12.01 6.64 -16.05
CA ALA A 243 12.11 6.17 -17.43
C ALA A 243 11.22 7.00 -18.37
N LEU A 244 10.01 7.35 -17.94
CA LEU A 244 9.05 8.11 -18.73
C LEU A 244 9.53 9.55 -18.96
N VAL A 245 10.00 10.25 -17.93
CA VAL A 245 10.55 11.61 -18.05
C VAL A 245 11.75 11.62 -18.98
N CYS A 246 12.70 10.69 -18.79
CA CYS A 246 13.85 10.55 -19.68
C CYS A 246 13.42 10.31 -21.13
N LEU A 247 12.45 9.41 -21.35
CA LEU A 247 11.98 9.02 -22.69
C LEU A 247 11.27 10.16 -23.42
N LEU A 248 10.51 10.99 -22.71
CA LEU A 248 9.74 12.09 -23.29
C LEU A 248 10.59 13.33 -23.56
N THR A 249 11.49 13.67 -22.64
CA THR A 249 12.30 14.90 -22.71
C THR A 249 13.66 14.71 -23.38
N GLY A 250 14.17 13.48 -23.42
CA GLY A 250 15.51 13.17 -23.91
C GLY A 250 16.65 13.56 -22.95
N CYS A 251 16.33 14.02 -21.73
CA CYS A 251 17.33 14.38 -20.74
C CYS A 251 18.09 13.16 -20.17
N SER A 252 19.16 13.43 -19.44
CA SER A 252 19.90 12.42 -18.69
C SER A 252 19.08 11.87 -17.51
N VAL A 253 19.47 10.70 -17.00
CA VAL A 253 18.84 10.11 -15.83
C VAL A 253 18.94 11.05 -14.61
N SER A 254 20.09 11.71 -14.43
CA SER A 254 20.29 12.65 -13.32
C SER A 254 19.41 13.89 -13.42
N GLU A 255 19.23 14.45 -14.62
CA GLU A 255 18.33 15.58 -14.84
C GLU A 255 16.86 15.18 -14.59
N ALA A 256 16.45 13.99 -15.04
CA ALA A 256 15.12 13.47 -14.79
C ALA A 256 14.86 13.19 -13.30
N GLU A 257 15.85 12.68 -12.55
CA GLU A 257 15.77 12.56 -11.09
C GLU A 257 15.56 13.92 -10.44
N SER A 258 16.37 14.92 -10.82
CA SER A 258 16.21 16.30 -10.32
C SER A 258 14.82 16.86 -10.65
N HIS A 259 14.25 16.60 -11.83
CA HIS A 259 12.90 17.03 -12.18
C HIS A 259 11.84 16.37 -11.28
N LEU A 260 11.97 15.07 -11.00
CA LEU A 260 11.06 14.36 -10.10
C LEU A 260 11.19 14.82 -8.65
N GLU A 261 12.38 15.17 -8.19
CA GLU A 261 12.62 15.67 -6.83
C GLU A 261 12.09 17.09 -6.62
N GLN A 262 12.13 17.94 -7.65
CA GLN A 262 11.59 19.30 -7.61
C GLN A 262 10.06 19.34 -7.59
N GLN A 263 9.40 18.26 -8.00
CA GLN A 263 7.95 18.14 -8.05
C GLN A 263 7.44 17.27 -6.89
N PRO A 264 6.67 17.82 -5.93
CA PRO A 264 6.19 17.05 -4.79
C PRO A 264 5.19 15.94 -5.18
N ILE A 265 4.60 16.03 -6.37
CA ILE A 265 3.57 15.12 -6.88
C ILE A 265 4.08 14.52 -8.21
N ILE A 266 4.39 13.23 -8.20
CA ILE A 266 4.96 12.51 -9.36
C ILE A 266 4.09 12.66 -10.61
N ARG A 267 2.76 12.61 -10.47
CA ARG A 267 1.83 12.85 -11.58
C ARG A 267 2.06 14.19 -12.28
N GLU A 268 2.31 15.26 -11.53
CA GLU A 268 2.47 16.60 -12.11
C GLU A 268 3.76 16.69 -12.93
N ALA A 269 4.84 16.05 -12.48
CA ALA A 269 6.08 15.93 -13.26
C ALA A 269 5.86 15.18 -14.58
N VAL A 270 5.09 14.09 -14.54
CA VAL A 270 4.76 13.30 -15.73
C VAL A 270 3.85 14.07 -16.68
N GLU A 271 2.83 14.77 -16.17
CA GLU A 271 1.91 15.61 -16.95
C GLU A 271 2.64 16.73 -17.68
N ALA A 272 3.61 17.38 -17.02
CA ALA A 272 4.43 18.43 -17.61
C ALA A 272 5.25 17.95 -18.82
N CYS A 273 5.59 16.66 -18.89
CA CYS A 273 6.33 16.08 -20.02
C CYS A 273 5.43 15.50 -21.14
N LEU A 274 4.14 15.31 -20.86
CA LEU A 274 3.16 14.75 -21.81
C LEU A 274 2.35 15.83 -22.54
N SER A 275 2.49 17.08 -22.12
CA SER A 275 1.84 18.27 -22.68
C SER A 275 2.60 18.80 -23.88
#